data_AF-A0A944XDH6-F1
#
_entry.id   AF-A0A944XDH6-F1
#
_cell.length_a   1.000
_cell.length_b   1.000
_cell.length_c   1.000
_cell.angle_alpha   90.00
_cell.angle_beta   90.00
_cell.angle_gamma   90.00
#
_symmetry.space_group_name_H-M   'P 1'
#
loop_
_entity.id
_entity.type
_entity.pdbx_description
1 polymer ?
#
loop_
_entity_poly.entity_id
_entity_poly.type
_entity_poly.pdbx_seq_one_letter_code
_entity_poly.pdbx_strand_id
1 'polypeptide(L)'
;MEFKFPKNDNSYYWTSHSKGKMIQYSIGPNLVKRIIRFPDRREEGIAENTIASMRRKVGKSSTKETWVMYQMEKGKKKIISTWIFPGESSINKEIFVPEEAWEEIYKHQKRR
;
A
#
# COMPACT_ATOMS: atom_id res chain seq x y z
N MET A 1 5.60 12.90 -18.92
CA MET A 1 4.59 11.82 -18.80
C MET A 1 3.64 12.22 -17.68
N GLU A 2 2.39 12.56 -17.98
CA GLU A 2 1.43 13.04 -16.97
C GLU A 2 1.00 11.89 -16.05
N PHE A 3 1.25 12.02 -14.73
CA PHE A 3 0.75 11.06 -13.75
C PHE A 3 -0.74 11.32 -13.49
N LYS A 4 -1.62 10.49 -14.05
CA LYS A 4 -3.06 10.60 -13.83
C LYS A 4 -3.43 10.08 -12.43
N PHE A 5 -3.74 11.00 -11.53
CA PHE A 5 -4.19 10.64 -10.19
C PHE A 5 -5.51 9.88 -10.24
N PRO A 6 -5.66 8.81 -9.45
CA PRO A 6 -6.94 8.14 -9.32
C PRO A 6 -7.95 9.04 -8.62
N LYS A 7 -9.19 9.03 -9.12
CA LYS A 7 -10.35 9.64 -8.46
C LYS A 7 -10.97 8.66 -7.49
N ASN A 8 -11.58 9.18 -6.43
CA ASN A 8 -12.35 8.37 -5.49
C ASN A 8 -13.61 7.87 -6.20
N ASP A 9 -13.98 6.62 -5.93
CA ASP A 9 -15.17 5.98 -6.48
C ASP A 9 -15.95 5.24 -5.38
N ASN A 10 -16.96 4.46 -5.78
CA ASN A 10 -17.77 3.70 -4.82
C ASN A 10 -17.01 2.54 -4.17
N SER A 11 -15.91 2.08 -4.76
CA SER A 11 -15.11 0.95 -4.29
C SER A 11 -13.79 1.37 -3.62
N TYR A 12 -13.22 2.51 -4.03
CA TYR A 12 -11.88 2.94 -3.64
C TYR A 12 -11.87 4.40 -3.19
N TYR A 13 -11.20 4.64 -2.06
CA TYR A 13 -10.84 5.97 -1.58
C TYR A 13 -9.32 6.09 -1.53
N TRP A 14 -8.77 7.10 -2.20
CA TRP A 14 -7.33 7.32 -2.33
C TRP A 14 -6.89 8.47 -1.43
N THR A 15 -6.16 8.16 -0.36
CA THR A 15 -5.59 9.17 0.53
C THR A 15 -4.50 9.99 -0.17
N SER A 16 -4.26 11.20 0.28
CA SER A 16 -3.14 12.02 -0.23
C SER A 16 -1.79 11.33 -0.04
N HIS A 17 -1.60 10.61 1.07
CA HIS A 17 -0.40 9.83 1.33
C HIS A 17 -0.19 8.74 0.27
N SER A 18 -1.22 7.93 -0.02
CA SER A 18 -1.14 6.90 -1.08
C SER A 18 -0.79 7.50 -2.44
N LYS A 19 -1.38 8.65 -2.80
CA LYS A 19 -1.08 9.35 -4.06
C LYS A 19 0.38 9.82 -4.11
N GLY A 20 0.91 10.37 -3.02
CA GLY A 20 2.32 10.79 -2.93
C GLY A 20 3.28 9.61 -3.09
N LYS A 21 3.01 8.49 -2.41
CA LYS A 21 3.82 7.28 -2.52
C LYS A 21 3.74 6.64 -3.91
N MET A 22 2.59 6.70 -4.57
CA MET A 22 2.44 6.26 -5.95
C MET A 22 3.31 7.05 -6.92
N ILE A 23 3.46 8.37 -6.73
CA ILE A 23 4.42 9.18 -7.50
C ILE A 23 5.85 8.73 -7.18
N GLN A 24 6.20 8.67 -5.89
CA GLN A 24 7.55 8.33 -5.42
C GLN A 24 8.07 7.03 -6.04
N TYR A 25 7.23 6.00 -6.10
CA TYR A 25 7.59 4.68 -6.63
C TYR A 25 7.13 4.44 -8.07
N SER A 26 6.58 5.45 -8.75
CA SER A 26 6.01 5.33 -10.10
C SER A 26 4.99 4.17 -10.23
N ILE A 27 4.16 4.00 -9.20
CA ILE A 27 3.11 2.97 -9.13
C ILE A 27 1.81 3.52 -9.71
N GLY A 28 1.32 2.90 -10.78
CA GLY A 28 0.03 3.27 -11.37
C GLY A 28 -1.19 2.73 -10.57
N PRO A 29 -2.35 3.41 -10.63
CA PRO A 29 -3.56 2.99 -9.90
C PRO A 29 -4.09 1.62 -10.31
N ASN A 30 -3.88 1.22 -11.58
CA ASN A 30 -4.28 -0.10 -12.06
C ASN A 30 -3.47 -1.23 -11.40
N LEU A 31 -2.19 -1.00 -11.12
CA LEU A 31 -1.36 -1.97 -10.40
C LEU A 31 -1.86 -2.10 -8.96
N VAL A 32 -2.14 -0.99 -8.28
CA VAL A 32 -2.72 -1.00 -6.93
C VAL A 32 -4.03 -1.78 -6.88
N LYS A 33 -4.98 -1.48 -7.79
CA LYS A 33 -6.25 -2.21 -7.90
C LYS A 33 -6.02 -3.71 -8.16
N ARG A 34 -5.02 -4.06 -8.97
CA ARG A 34 -4.66 -5.45 -9.25
C ARG A 34 -4.11 -6.17 -8.02
N ILE A 35 -3.19 -5.54 -7.27
CA ILE A 35 -2.62 -6.10 -6.03
C ILE A 35 -3.73 -6.38 -5.02
N ILE A 36 -4.69 -5.46 -4.88
CA ILE A 36 -5.82 -5.63 -3.95
C ILE A 36 -6.74 -6.79 -4.37
N ARG A 37 -6.99 -6.97 -5.68
CA ARG A 37 -7.92 -7.99 -6.19
C ARG A 37 -7.29 -9.38 -6.27
N PHE A 38 -6.02 -9.43 -6.67
CA PHE A 38 -5.26 -10.65 -6.89
C PHE A 38 -3.85 -10.48 -6.29
N PRO A 39 -3.75 -10.47 -4.94
CA PRO A 39 -2.48 -10.48 -4.25
C PRO A 39 -1.84 -11.86 -4.31
N ASP A 40 -0.51 -11.89 -4.33
CA ASP A 40 0.24 -13.12 -4.09
C ASP A 40 0.31 -13.43 -2.58
N ARG A 41 0.28 -12.37 -1.75
CA ARG A 41 0.27 -12.48 -0.29
C ARG A 41 -0.58 -11.39 0.35
N ARG A 42 -1.28 -11.74 1.43
CA ARG A 42 -2.08 -10.82 2.23
C ARG A 42 -1.75 -11.01 3.70
N GLU A 43 -1.49 -9.91 4.38
CA GLU A 43 -1.06 -9.86 5.79
C GLU A 43 -1.86 -8.80 6.54
N GLU A 44 -1.83 -8.88 7.87
CA GLU A 44 -2.27 -7.78 8.71
C GLU A 44 -1.30 -6.60 8.52
N GLY A 45 -1.86 -5.41 8.34
CA GLY A 45 -1.04 -4.21 8.18
C GLY A 45 -0.46 -3.76 9.52
N ILE A 46 0.62 -2.98 9.44
CA ILE A 46 1.31 -2.43 10.61
C ILE A 46 0.37 -1.58 11.47
N ALA A 47 -0.61 -0.92 10.86
CA ALA A 47 -1.60 -0.11 11.55
C ALA A 47 -2.86 -0.92 11.88
N GLU A 48 -3.50 -0.64 13.01
CA GLU A 48 -4.74 -1.31 13.41
C GLU A 48 -5.82 -1.30 12.32
N ASN A 49 -6.50 -2.44 12.15
CA ASN A 49 -7.57 -2.63 11.18
C ASN A 49 -7.16 -2.32 9.73
N THR A 50 -5.88 -2.48 9.41
CA THR A 50 -5.37 -2.35 8.05
C THR A 50 -4.93 -3.71 7.51
N ILE A 51 -4.96 -3.82 6.19
CA ILE A 51 -4.59 -5.00 5.44
C ILE A 51 -3.44 -4.60 4.53
N ALA A 52 -2.33 -5.32 4.63
CA ALA A 52 -1.24 -5.24 3.68
C ALA A 52 -1.42 -6.32 2.61
N SER A 53 -1.38 -5.95 1.34
CA SER A 53 -1.45 -6.87 0.21
C SER A 53 -0.26 -6.66 -0.70
N MET A 54 0.35 -7.75 -1.12
CA MET A 54 1.57 -7.76 -1.89
C MET A 54 1.41 -8.53 -3.18
N ARG A 55 2.11 -8.05 -4.21
CA ARG A 55 2.37 -8.83 -5.41
C ARG A 55 3.85 -8.80 -5.76
N ARG A 56 4.38 -9.97 -6.07
CA ARG A 56 5.75 -10.18 -6.49
C ARG A 56 5.87 -9.86 -7.98
N LYS A 57 6.89 -9.08 -8.32
CA LYS A 57 7.32 -8.86 -9.69
C LYS A 57 8.66 -9.56 -9.86
N VAL A 58 8.62 -10.71 -10.52
CA VAL A 58 9.83 -11.46 -10.89
C VAL A 58 10.41 -10.84 -12.16
N GLY A 59 11.56 -10.20 -12.04
CA GLY A 59 12.35 -9.71 -13.17
C GLY A 59 13.52 -10.65 -13.50
N LYS A 60 14.20 -10.41 -14.64
CA LYS A 60 15.37 -11.20 -15.05
C LYS A 60 16.55 -11.16 -14.06
N SER A 61 16.67 -10.11 -13.23
CA SER A 61 17.81 -9.91 -12.32
C SER A 61 17.44 -9.59 -10.87
N SER A 62 16.16 -9.35 -10.55
CA SER A 62 15.72 -9.06 -9.19
C SER A 62 14.25 -9.40 -8.96
N THR A 63 13.96 -9.92 -7.78
CA THR A 63 12.60 -10.01 -7.24
C THR A 63 12.28 -8.69 -6.54
N LYS A 64 11.20 -8.02 -6.95
CA LYS A 64 10.67 -6.84 -6.25
C LYS A 64 9.27 -7.14 -5.78
N GLU A 65 8.93 -6.69 -4.58
CA GLU A 65 7.58 -6.84 -4.04
C GLU A 65 6.90 -5.47 -4.01
N THR A 66 5.72 -5.38 -4.62
CA THR A 66 4.90 -4.16 -4.53
C THR A 66 3.82 -4.39 -3.49
N TRP A 67 3.83 -3.53 -2.48
CA TRP A 67 2.94 -3.58 -1.34
C TRP A 67 1.91 -2.47 -1.39
N VAL A 68 0.70 -2.79 -0.93
CA VAL A 68 -0.42 -1.86 -0.79
C VAL A 68 -1.04 -2.09 0.58
N MET A 69 -1.10 -1.05 1.39
CA MET A 69 -1.81 -1.05 2.66
C MET A 69 -3.13 -0.31 2.53
N TYR A 70 -4.22 -0.94 2.93
CA TYR A 70 -5.55 -0.36 2.87
C TYR A 70 -6.42 -0.79 4.05
N GLN A 71 -7.48 -0.03 4.29
CA GLN A 71 -8.50 -0.32 5.31
C GLN A 71 -9.86 -0.53 4.64
N MET A 72 -10.67 -1.41 5.22
CA MET A 72 -12.07 -1.58 4.85
C MET A 72 -12.91 -0.58 5.67
N GLU A 73 -13.47 0.44 5.04
CA GLU A 73 -14.27 1.47 5.70
C GLU A 73 -15.59 1.68 4.92
N LYS A 74 -16.74 1.45 5.57
CA LYS A 74 -18.08 1.66 4.98
C LYS A 74 -18.27 1.00 3.61
N GLY A 75 -17.78 -0.24 3.45
CA GLY A 75 -17.84 -0.99 2.19
C GLY A 75 -16.84 -0.54 1.11
N LYS A 76 -15.98 0.45 1.41
CA LYS A 76 -14.94 0.96 0.51
C LYS A 76 -13.54 0.53 0.95
N LYS A 77 -12.63 0.43 0.00
CA LYS A 77 -11.21 0.19 0.25
C LYS A 77 -10.49 1.54 0.30
N LYS A 78 -10.14 1.97 1.51
CA LYS A 78 -9.36 3.18 1.76
C LYS A 78 -7.88 2.87 1.62
N ILE A 79 -7.27 3.34 0.54
CA ILE A 79 -5.85 3.10 0.25
C ILE A 79 -5.01 4.06 1.09
N ILE A 80 -4.21 3.51 1.99
CA ILE A 80 -3.41 4.29 2.94
C ILE A 80 -2.03 4.54 2.36
N SER A 81 -1.30 3.49 1.97
CA SER A 81 0.07 3.61 1.46
C SER A 81 0.40 2.55 0.41
N THR A 82 1.43 2.81 -0.39
CA THR A 82 1.95 1.91 -1.43
C THR A 82 3.48 1.99 -1.45
N TRP A 83 4.20 0.88 -1.49
CA TRP A 83 5.66 0.91 -1.54
C TRP A 83 6.24 -0.28 -2.30
N ILE A 84 7.51 -0.16 -2.70
CA ILE A 84 8.27 -1.26 -3.32
C ILE A 84 9.34 -1.70 -2.33
N PHE A 85 9.35 -2.98 -2.00
CA PHE A 85 10.43 -3.62 -1.27
C PHE A 85 11.44 -4.20 -2.27
N PRO A 86 12.74 -3.87 -2.18
CA PRO A 86 13.76 -4.22 -3.19
C PRO A 86 14.24 -5.68 -3.12
N GLY A 87 13.52 -6.57 -2.43
CA GLY A 87 13.85 -7.99 -2.30
C GLY A 87 12.63 -8.84 -1.96
N GLU A 88 12.87 -9.96 -1.27
CA GLU A 88 11.82 -10.83 -0.75
C GLU A 88 11.62 -10.57 0.75
N SER A 89 10.41 -10.22 1.14
CA SER A 89 10.10 -10.01 2.56
C SER A 89 10.00 -11.35 3.29
N SER A 90 10.61 -11.39 4.48
CA SER A 90 10.54 -12.54 5.38
C SER A 90 9.10 -12.73 5.85
N ILE A 91 8.57 -13.95 5.71
CA ILE A 91 7.23 -14.30 6.18
C ILE A 91 7.25 -14.36 7.72
N ASN A 92 6.31 -13.68 8.38
CA ASN A 92 6.12 -13.68 9.85
C ASN A 92 7.26 -13.09 10.71
N LYS A 93 8.12 -12.23 10.16
CA LYS A 93 9.09 -11.49 10.99
C LYS A 93 8.47 -10.18 11.46
N GLU A 94 8.48 -9.92 12.77
CA GLU A 94 8.12 -8.60 13.31
C GLU A 94 9.00 -7.53 12.64
N ILE A 95 8.36 -6.65 11.88
CA ILE A 95 9.05 -5.56 11.20
C ILE A 95 9.35 -4.51 12.26
N PHE A 96 10.62 -4.23 12.53
CA PHE A 96 11.02 -3.07 13.32
C PHE A 96 10.71 -1.81 12.50
N VAL A 97 9.63 -1.13 12.86
CA VAL A 97 9.20 0.13 12.25
C VAL A 97 9.78 1.26 13.11
N PRO A 98 10.69 2.11 12.58
CA PRO A 98 11.21 3.26 13.31
C PRO A 98 10.09 4.20 13.78
N GLU A 99 10.27 4.84 14.94
CA GLU A 99 9.28 5.72 15.60
C GLU A 99 8.66 6.77 14.66
N GLU A 100 9.48 7.35 13.77
CA GLU A 100 9.08 8.36 12.78
C GLU A 100 7.99 7.86 11.83
N ALA A 101 8.04 6.59 11.44
CA ALA A 101 7.02 5.98 10.58
C ALA A 101 5.70 5.77 11.31
N TRP A 102 5.73 5.55 12.64
CA TRP A 102 4.53 5.50 13.46
C TRP A 102 3.84 6.85 13.54
N GLU A 103 4.59 7.94 13.72
CA GLU A 103 4.02 9.30 13.76
C GLU A 103 3.23 9.64 12.49
N GLU A 104 3.77 9.27 11.31
CA GLU A 104 3.06 9.45 10.04
C GLU A 104 1.75 8.65 9.98
N ILE A 105 1.77 7.40 10.44
CA ILE A 105 0.60 6.52 10.46
C ILE A 105 -0.48 7.08 11.40
N TYR A 106 -0.12 7.44 12.64
CA TYR A 106 -1.06 7.93 13.64
C TYR A 106 -1.66 9.29 13.30
N LYS A 107 -0.89 10.19 12.67
CA LYS A 107 -1.39 11.49 12.20
C LYS A 107 -2.53 11.36 11.19
N HIS A 108 -2.58 10.27 10.43
CA HIS A 108 -3.65 10.00 9.47
C HIS A 108 -4.85 9.27 10.09
N GLN A 109 -4.69 8.61 11.25
CA GLN A 109 -5.81 8.00 11.97
C GLN A 109 -6.61 9.01 12.80
N LYS A 110 -5.95 9.99 13.43
CA LYS A 110 -6.59 10.99 14.33
C LYS A 110 -7.34 12.13 13.63
N ARG A 111 -7.30 12.23 12.30
CA ARG A 111 -8.07 13.23 11.53
C ARG A 111 -9.52 12.78 11.25
N ARG A 112 -10.15 12.17 12.25
CA ARG A 112 -11.58 11.88 12.30
C ARG A 112 -12.28 12.94 13.13
#